data_AF-A0A928MRC7-F1
#
_entry.id   AF-A0A928MRC7-F1
#
_cell.length_a   1.000
_cell.length_b   1.000
_cell.length_c   1.000
_cell.angle_alpha   90.00
_cell.angle_beta   90.00
_cell.angle_gamma   90.00
#
_symmetry.space_group_name_H-M   'P 1'
#
loop_
_entity.id
_entity.type
_entity.pdbx_description
1 polymer ?
#
loop_
_entity_poly.entity_id
_entity_poly.type
_entity_poly.pdbx_seq_one_letter_code
_entity_poly.pdbx_strand_id
1 'polypeptide(L)' 'MEQKKFEAMLVLIVPMVIGMITQEYRLDEVTAAKAFYESKVYSLLEQEDTKLWQLSPLTLFNMYDEERKTGSITFPEG' A
#
# COMPACT_ATOMS: atom_id res chain seq x y z
N MET A 1 -20.28 -5.72 8.63
CA MET A 1 -20.23 -6.21 7.23
C MET A 1 -19.05 -5.57 6.51
N GLU A 2 -18.88 -4.25 6.63
CA GLU A 2 -17.76 -3.52 6.02
C GLU A 2 -16.39 -3.89 6.60
N GLN A 3 -16.27 -4.07 7.91
CA GLN A 3 -15.01 -4.48 8.54
C GLN A 3 -14.46 -5.83 8.02
N LYS A 4 -15.33 -6.85 7.87
CA LYS A 4 -14.92 -8.13 7.27
C LYS A 4 -14.49 -7.99 5.80
N LYS A 5 -15.08 -7.04 5.07
CA LYS A 5 -14.69 -6.73 3.69
C LYS A 5 -13.35 -6.01 3.67
N PHE A 6 -13.14 -5.06 4.57
CA PHE A 6 -11.89 -4.35 4.75
C PHE A 6 -10.72 -5.32 5.03
N GLU A 7 -10.87 -6.18 6.04
CA GLU A 7 -9.87 -7.20 6.38
C GLU A 7 -9.56 -8.14 5.20
N ALA A 8 -10.60 -8.60 4.49
CA ALA A 8 -10.41 -9.43 3.31
C ALA A 8 -9.69 -8.71 2.17
N MET A 9 -9.97 -7.41 1.98
CA MET A 9 -9.30 -6.58 0.98
C MET A 9 -7.82 -6.38 1.33
N LEU A 10 -7.48 -6.14 2.60
CA LEU A 10 -6.08 -6.02 3.03
C LEU A 10 -5.28 -7.29 2.72
N VAL A 11 -5.84 -8.46 3.03
CA VAL A 11 -5.20 -9.77 2.74
C VAL A 11 -4.90 -9.95 1.25
N LEU A 12 -5.69 -9.34 0.36
CA LEU A 12 -5.46 -9.39 -1.08
C LEU A 12 -4.50 -8.29 -1.56
N ILE A 13 -4.70 -7.05 -1.11
CA ILE A 13 -3.97 -5.87 -1.57
C ILE A 13 -2.51 -5.91 -1.15
N VAL A 14 -2.24 -6.21 0.13
CA VAL A 14 -0.89 -6.16 0.70
C VAL A 14 0.12 -7.01 -0.09
N PRO A 15 -0.12 -8.31 -0.36
CA PRO A 15 0.83 -9.11 -1.14
C PRO A 15 0.96 -8.62 -2.59
N MET A 16 -0.10 -8.07 -3.20
CA MET A 16 -0.02 -7.50 -4.55
C MET A 16 0.90 -6.27 -4.61
N VAL A 17 0.81 -5.37 -3.62
CA VAL A 17 1.68 -4.18 -3.53
C VAL A 17 3.12 -4.59 -3.25
N ILE A 18 3.35 -5.54 -2.33
CA ILE A 18 4.70 -6.07 -2.04
C ILE A 18 5.32 -6.71 -3.28
N GLY A 19 4.53 -7.43 -4.08
CA GLY A 19 4.97 -7.99 -5.36
C GLY A 19 5.44 -6.91 -6.34
N MET A 20 4.70 -5.80 -6.45
CA MET A 20 5.10 -4.65 -7.28
C MET A 20 6.37 -3.98 -6.76
N ILE A 21 6.52 -3.82 -5.45
CA ILE A 21 7.72 -3.25 -4.83
C ILE A 21 8.95 -4.13 -5.10
N THR A 22 8.80 -5.44 -4.92
CA THR A 22 9.83 -6.45 -5.22
C THR A 22 10.30 -6.33 -6.68
N GLN A 23 9.36 -6.20 -7.62
CA GLN A 23 9.64 -6.08 -9.05
C GLN A 23 10.34 -4.75 -9.40
N GLU A 24 9.82 -3.62 -8.95
CA GLU A 24 10.31 -2.29 -9.32
C GLU A 24 11.66 -1.96 -8.66
N TYR A 25 11.79 -2.26 -7.36
CA TYR A 25 12.98 -1.93 -6.57
C TYR A 25 14.02 -3.07 -6.55
N ARG A 26 13.74 -4.21 -7.19
CA ARG A 26 14.59 -5.41 -7.19
C ARG A 26 15.01 -5.84 -5.78
N LEU A 27 14.09 -5.75 -4.84
CA LEU A 27 14.27 -6.20 -3.46
C LEU A 27 13.83 -7.65 -3.32
N ASP A 28 14.31 -8.35 -2.30
CA ASP A 28 13.68 -9.61 -1.90
C ASP A 28 12.33 -9.35 -1.23
N GLU A 29 11.47 -10.37 -1.20
CA GLU A 29 10.10 -10.25 -0.69
C GLU A 29 10.05 -9.79 0.78
N VAL A 30 11.00 -10.23 1.62
CA VAL A 30 11.03 -9.86 3.04
C VAL A 30 11.40 -8.38 3.20
N THR A 31 12.40 -7.92 2.45
CA THR A 31 12.81 -6.51 2.44
C THR A 31 11.71 -5.62 1.86
N ALA A 32 11.05 -6.03 0.77
CA ALA A 32 9.93 -5.32 0.18
C ALA A 32 8.72 -5.25 1.12
N ALA A 33 8.41 -6.36 1.80
CA ALA A 33 7.36 -6.42 2.80
C ALA A 33 7.65 -5.46 3.95
N LYS A 34 8.85 -5.55 4.55
CA LYS A 34 9.27 -4.68 5.64
C LYS A 34 9.16 -3.20 5.25
N ALA A 35 9.71 -2.87 4.07
CA ALA A 35 9.65 -1.53 3.51
C ALA A 35 8.21 -1.01 3.35
N PHE A 36 7.28 -1.86 2.91
CA PHE A 36 5.88 -1.50 2.76
C PHE A 36 5.21 -1.31 4.13
N TYR A 37 5.41 -2.22 5.08
CA TYR A 37 4.85 -2.11 6.43
C TYR A 37 5.37 -0.87 7.19
N GLU A 38 6.60 -0.43 6.92
CA GLU A 38 7.20 0.79 7.49
C GLU A 38 6.73 2.09 6.79
N SER A 39 5.97 1.98 5.70
CA SER A 39 5.51 3.14 4.91
C SER A 39 4.29 3.83 5.54
N LYS A 40 4.18 5.13 5.31
CA LYS A 40 2.99 5.89 5.70
C LYS A 40 1.79 5.48 4.85
N VAL A 41 1.98 5.03 3.61
CA VAL A 41 0.91 4.45 2.79
C VAL A 41 0.27 3.25 3.49
N TYR A 42 1.05 2.33 4.02
CA TYR A 42 0.50 1.18 4.75
C TYR A 42 -0.19 1.61 6.06
N SER A 43 0.42 2.53 6.81
CA SER A 43 -0.18 3.07 8.05
C SER A 43 -1.56 3.69 7.81
N LEU A 44 -1.78 4.29 6.64
CA LEU A 44 -3.07 4.83 6.23
C LEU A 44 -4.00 3.75 5.67
N LEU A 45 -3.45 2.75 4.98
CA LEU A 45 -4.21 1.63 4.42
C LEU A 45 -4.86 0.78 5.52
N GLU A 46 -4.21 0.63 6.68
CA GLU A 46 -4.77 -0.03 7.86
C GLU A 46 -5.89 0.76 8.57
N GLN A 47 -6.10 2.03 8.20
CA GLN A 47 -7.20 2.83 8.71
C GLN A 47 -8.41 2.70 7.79
N GLU A 48 -9.45 1.99 8.24
CA GLU A 48 -10.67 1.77 7.46
C GLU A 48 -11.31 3.07 6.93
N ASP A 49 -11.28 4.15 7.72
CA ASP A 49 -11.81 5.48 7.40
C ASP A 49 -11.13 6.17 6.21
N THR A 50 -9.86 5.85 5.91
CA THR A 50 -9.14 6.48 4.79
C THR A 50 -9.62 5.97 3.43
N LYS A 51 -10.35 4.84 3.42
CA LYS A 51 -10.86 4.16 2.22
C LYS A 51 -9.79 3.82 1.18
N LEU A 52 -8.51 3.87 1.54
CA LEU A 52 -7.41 3.49 0.65
C LEU A 52 -7.50 2.04 0.18
N TRP A 53 -8.10 1.17 1.00
CA TRP A 53 -8.40 -0.23 0.67
C TRP A 53 -9.42 -0.40 -0.47
N GLN A 54 -10.11 0.66 -0.89
CA GLN A 54 -10.97 0.68 -2.07
C GLN A 54 -10.20 1.01 -3.35
N LEU A 55 -8.99 1.55 -3.23
CA LEU A 55 -8.14 1.86 -4.37
C LEU A 55 -7.52 0.60 -4.96
N SER A 56 -7.17 0.68 -6.24
CA SER A 56 -6.45 -0.39 -6.92
C SER A 56 -5.06 -0.60 -6.29
N PRO A 57 -4.55 -1.84 -6.23
CA PRO A 57 -3.18 -2.12 -5.77
C PRO A 57 -2.11 -1.28 -6.48
N LEU A 58 -2.31 -1.01 -7.77
CA LEU A 58 -1.42 -0.15 -8.57
C LEU A 58 -1.40 1.30 -8.05
N THR A 59 -2.56 1.84 -7.65
CA THR A 59 -2.65 3.19 -7.08
C THR A 59 -1.91 3.27 -5.75
N LEU A 60 -2.07 2.27 -4.89
CA LEU A 60 -1.36 2.18 -3.61
C LEU A 60 0.15 2.04 -3.80
N PHE A 61 0.57 1.27 -4.80
CA PHE A 61 1.96 1.19 -5.19
C PHE A 61 2.51 2.54 -5.67
N ASN A 62 1.78 3.26 -6.52
CA ASN A 62 2.18 4.60 -6.98
C ASN A 62 2.31 5.59 -5.82
N MET A 63 1.39 5.55 -4.85
CA MET A 63 1.50 6.38 -3.64
C MET A 63 2.75 6.02 -2.82
N TYR A 64 3.07 4.73 -2.69
CA TYR A 64 4.27 4.28 -2.00
C TYR A 64 5.55 4.70 -2.74
N ASP A 65 5.54 4.59 -4.07
CA ASP A 65 6.65 5.02 -4.92
C ASP A 65 6.89 6.54 -4.83
N GLU A 66 5.81 7.32 -4.78
CA GLU A 66 5.90 8.76 -4.55
C GLU A 66 6.43 9.10 -3.16
N GLU A 67 5.95 8.41 -2.11
CA GLU A 67 6.47 8.54 -0.75
C GLU A 67 7.97 8.27 -0.71
N ARG A 68 8.41 7.20 -1.37
CA ARG A 68 9.83 6.82 -1.44
C ARG A 68 10.68 7.85 -2.17
N LYS A 69 10.17 8.45 -3.24
CA LYS A 69 10.92 9.40 -4.08
C LYS A 69 10.94 10.81 -3.51
N THR A 70 9.85 11.24 -2.87
CA THR A 70 9.63 12.64 -2.48
C THR A 70 9.55 12.85 -0.97
N GLY A 71 9.33 11.79 -0.18
CA GLY A 71 9.02 11.85 1.24
C GLY A 71 7.60 12.34 1.54
N SER A 72 6.76 12.54 0.53
CA SER A 72 5.38 13.02 0.64
C SER A 72 4.42 12.08 -0.09
N ILE A 73 3.15 12.07 0.34
CA ILE A 73 2.08 11.28 -0.29
C ILE A 73 1.03 12.26 -0.79
N THR A 74 0.72 12.18 -2.08
CA THR A 74 -0.40 12.85 -2.72
C THR A 74 -1.58 11.90 -2.77
N PHE A 75 -2.69 12.33 -2.19
CA PHE A 75 -3.92 11.57 -2.24
C PHE A 75 -4.64 11.86 -3.56
N PRO A 76 -5.17 10.82 -4.26
CA PRO A 76 -5.87 11.01 -5.52
C PRO A 76 -7.21 11.77 -5.39
N GLU A 77 -7.66 12.10 -4.17
CA GLU A 77 -8.87 12.88 -3.87
C GLU A 77 -8.54 14.26 -3.25
N GLY A 78 -7.68 15.04 -3.91
CA GLY A 78 -7.42 16.45 -3.59
C GLY A 78 -8.29 17.41 -4.39
#